data_AF-A0A1H1Z506-F1
#
_entry.id   AF-A0A1H1Z506-F1
#
_cell.length_a   1.000
_cell.length_b   1.000
_cell.length_c   1.000
_cell.angle_alpha   90.00
_cell.angle_beta   90.00
_cell.angle_gamma   90.00
#
_symmetry.space_group_name_H-M   'P 1'
#
loop_
_entity.id
_entity.type
_entity.pdbx_description
1 polymer ?
#
loop_
_entity_poly.entity_id
_entity_poly.type
_entity_poly.pdbx_seq_one_letter_code
_entity_poly.pdbx_strand_id
1 'polypeptide(L)'
;MADKYTQLVNQGLGKNVAKRLGLPQPALLRRYNPGQPLISGPVVIQGDSAAADKLGAELLSWDLDIRRHAVPGEKLGAIILVLDEVERPEDLGRTVLGAAASLRDLAPSGRVLTVSRPAAEAGSPAVAAARQGIDGLLRSLAKELRAGATGNGILLADGVDIMSPSALGAVRFFLSGRSAFVDGQFLKISDAGGTLPQDAGTPLAGKIAVVTGAARGIGAQIARTLHRDGATLVVVDLPAAGDHLAAVANEVKGTALQLDITRADAGQRIIDHAVQRHGRLDIVIHNAGITRDKLLANMDPARWDSVININIAAQLRINETLLASEHFSQSPRIVTVASTSGIAGNRGQTNYAASKGGVMGMVRATAPLLAEAGGTINAVAPGFIETEMTARIPLALRETARRLNSLKQGGQPADVAETIAFLASDSAGGISGEVLRVCGQNLVGA
;
A
#
# COMPACT_ATOMS: atom_id res chain seq x y z
N MET A 1 -1.48 -3.60 -19.25
CA MET A 1 -2.67 -3.32 -20.09
C MET A 1 -3.81 -2.95 -19.17
N ALA A 2 -4.40 -1.76 -19.33
CA ALA A 2 -5.64 -1.42 -18.64
C ALA A 2 -6.70 -2.50 -18.92
N ASP A 3 -7.58 -2.77 -17.96
CA ASP A 3 -8.64 -3.75 -18.08
C ASP A 3 -9.65 -3.33 -19.16
N LYS A 4 -9.33 -3.64 -20.43
CA LYS A 4 -10.13 -3.33 -21.62
C LYS A 4 -11.54 -3.91 -21.51
N TYR A 5 -11.69 -5.04 -20.81
CA TYR A 5 -12.99 -5.61 -20.52
C TYR A 5 -13.79 -4.67 -19.62
N THR A 6 -13.22 -4.25 -18.48
CA THR A 6 -13.90 -3.34 -17.55
C THR A 6 -14.27 -2.01 -18.21
N GLN A 7 -13.42 -1.44 -19.07
CA GLN A 7 -13.79 -0.25 -19.85
C GLN A 7 -14.94 -0.52 -20.82
N LEU A 8 -14.87 -1.60 -21.59
CA LEU A 8 -15.89 -1.99 -22.56
C LEU A 8 -17.26 -2.21 -21.91
N VAL A 9 -17.31 -2.95 -20.79
CA VAL A 9 -18.58 -3.27 -20.12
C VAL A 9 -19.16 -2.12 -19.31
N ASN A 10 -18.42 -1.02 -19.12
CA ASN A 10 -18.90 0.15 -18.38
C ASN A 10 -19.20 1.37 -19.26
N GLN A 11 -18.93 1.33 -20.58
CA GLN A 11 -19.10 2.47 -21.49
C GLN A 11 -20.04 2.16 -22.68
N GLY A 12 -20.79 3.19 -23.12
CA GLY A 12 -21.57 3.19 -24.37
C GLY A 12 -22.47 1.95 -24.57
N LEU A 13 -22.42 1.40 -25.79
CA LEU A 13 -23.18 0.20 -26.17
C LEU A 13 -22.76 -1.05 -25.37
N GLY A 14 -21.49 -1.16 -24.99
CA GLY A 14 -20.96 -2.29 -24.24
C GLY A 14 -21.60 -2.44 -22.86
N LYS A 15 -21.93 -1.32 -22.19
CA LYS A 15 -22.71 -1.32 -20.94
C LYS A 15 -24.10 -1.93 -21.10
N ASN A 16 -24.81 -1.59 -22.17
CA ASN A 16 -26.16 -2.08 -22.43
C ASN A 16 -26.15 -3.58 -22.78
N VAL A 17 -25.18 -4.01 -23.57
CA VAL A 17 -24.97 -5.43 -23.92
C VAL A 17 -24.62 -6.24 -22.68
N ALA A 18 -23.64 -5.79 -21.88
CA ALA A 18 -23.24 -6.47 -20.66
C ALA A 18 -24.41 -6.64 -19.68
N LYS A 19 -25.23 -5.59 -19.49
CA LYS A 19 -26.42 -5.64 -18.64
C LYS A 19 -27.46 -6.66 -19.15
N ARG A 20 -27.71 -6.71 -20.46
CA ARG A 20 -28.64 -7.69 -21.07
C ARG A 20 -28.14 -9.12 -20.98
N LEU A 21 -26.84 -9.32 -21.05
CA LEU A 21 -26.18 -10.63 -20.98
C LEU A 21 -25.82 -11.07 -19.55
N GLY A 22 -26.12 -10.25 -18.54
CA GLY A 22 -25.77 -10.54 -17.15
C GLY A 22 -24.26 -10.59 -16.88
N LEU A 23 -23.45 -9.92 -17.71
CA LEU A 23 -21.99 -9.93 -17.58
C LEU A 23 -21.53 -9.11 -16.37
N PRO A 24 -20.47 -9.53 -15.64
CA PRO A 24 -19.91 -8.77 -14.54
C PRO A 24 -19.46 -7.37 -14.95
N GLN A 25 -19.95 -6.34 -14.25
CA GLN A 25 -19.58 -4.93 -14.46
C GLN A 25 -18.85 -4.41 -13.21
N PRO A 26 -17.56 -4.73 -13.02
CA PRO A 26 -16.79 -4.17 -11.91
C PRO A 26 -16.69 -2.65 -12.07
N ALA A 27 -16.60 -1.93 -10.96
CA ALA A 27 -16.50 -0.48 -10.99
C ALA A 27 -15.19 -0.01 -11.63
N LEU A 28 -15.23 1.10 -12.36
CA LEU A 28 -14.01 1.80 -12.77
C LEU A 28 -13.41 2.50 -11.54
N LEU A 29 -12.30 1.98 -11.04
CA LEU A 29 -11.62 2.53 -9.86
C LEU A 29 -10.94 3.86 -10.23
N ARG A 30 -11.23 4.90 -9.44
CA ARG A 30 -10.54 6.19 -9.51
C ARG A 30 -9.10 6.02 -9.01
N ARG A 31 -8.14 6.09 -9.93
CA ARG A 31 -6.69 6.08 -9.65
C ARG A 31 -6.12 7.49 -9.69
N TYR A 32 -4.97 7.68 -9.06
CA TYR A 32 -4.28 8.96 -9.03
C TYR A 32 -3.83 9.42 -10.42
N ASN A 33 -4.02 10.71 -10.68
CA ASN A 33 -3.48 11.41 -11.83
C ASN A 33 -3.10 12.83 -11.37
N PRO A 34 -1.91 13.36 -11.70
CA PRO A 34 -1.50 14.70 -11.30
C PRO A 34 -2.55 15.77 -11.64
N GLY A 35 -2.72 16.73 -10.72
CA GLY A 35 -3.68 17.83 -10.85
C GLY A 35 -5.14 17.48 -10.55
N GLN A 36 -5.50 16.20 -10.35
CA GLN A 36 -6.84 15.86 -9.86
C GLN A 36 -7.00 16.23 -8.38
N PRO A 37 -8.22 16.61 -7.94
CA PRO A 37 -8.48 16.91 -6.54
C PRO A 37 -8.18 15.69 -5.65
N LEU A 38 -7.94 15.89 -4.36
CA LEU A 38 -7.72 14.76 -3.44
C LEU A 38 -8.93 13.81 -3.45
N ILE A 39 -10.11 14.39 -3.24
CA ILE A 39 -11.40 13.70 -3.28
C ILE A 39 -12.43 14.56 -4.01
N SER A 40 -13.49 13.93 -4.53
CA SER A 40 -14.57 14.63 -5.22
C SER A 40 -15.85 14.51 -4.41
N GLY A 41 -16.40 15.65 -4.00
CA GLY A 41 -17.58 15.73 -3.15
C GLY A 41 -17.24 15.92 -1.67
N PRO A 42 -18.26 16.17 -0.82
CA PRO A 42 -18.06 16.46 0.60
C PRO A 42 -17.51 15.28 1.38
N VAL A 43 -16.82 15.58 2.48
CA VAL A 43 -16.35 14.60 3.47
C VAL A 43 -17.16 14.76 4.74
N VAL A 44 -17.83 13.69 5.15
CA VAL A 44 -18.56 13.65 6.41
C VAL A 44 -17.67 13.09 7.51
N ILE A 45 -17.51 13.82 8.62
CA ILE A 45 -16.77 13.35 9.79
C ILE A 45 -17.76 13.10 10.93
N GLN A 46 -17.76 11.86 11.43
CA GLN A 46 -18.54 11.42 12.58
C GLN A 46 -17.60 11.13 13.75
N GLY A 47 -17.96 11.60 14.94
CA GLY A 47 -17.16 11.48 16.16
C GLY A 47 -17.09 12.83 16.89
N ASP A 48 -17.10 12.77 18.22
CA ASP A 48 -17.19 13.93 19.10
C ASP A 48 -15.88 14.22 19.85
N SER A 49 -14.82 13.48 19.54
CA SER A 49 -13.51 13.67 20.16
C SER A 49 -12.82 14.92 19.63
N ALA A 50 -11.88 15.45 20.42
CA ALA A 50 -11.03 16.56 19.99
C ALA A 50 -10.23 16.22 18.72
N ALA A 51 -9.89 14.94 18.52
CA ALA A 51 -9.25 14.48 17.29
C ALA A 51 -10.15 14.66 16.06
N ALA A 52 -11.46 14.46 16.20
CA ALA A 52 -12.42 14.67 15.11
C ALA A 52 -12.51 16.15 14.71
N ASP A 53 -12.49 17.07 15.68
CA ASP A 53 -12.46 18.51 15.43
C ASP A 53 -11.17 18.96 14.75
N LYS A 54 -10.01 18.55 15.30
CA LYS A 54 -8.70 18.86 14.72
C LYS A 54 -8.57 18.36 13.28
N LEU A 55 -8.96 17.11 13.03
CA LEU A 55 -8.92 16.53 11.69
C LEU A 55 -9.86 17.28 10.74
N GLY A 56 -11.06 17.66 11.20
CA GLY A 56 -11.98 18.46 10.39
C GLY A 56 -11.39 19.82 9.99
N ALA A 57 -10.76 20.53 10.93
CA ALA A 57 -10.11 21.81 10.67
C ALA A 57 -8.93 21.68 9.69
N GLU A 58 -8.13 20.61 9.82
CA GLU A 58 -7.02 20.35 8.90
C GLU A 58 -7.52 20.01 7.50
N LEU A 59 -8.54 19.17 7.37
CA LEU A 59 -9.08 18.84 6.05
C LEU A 59 -9.74 20.03 5.35
N LEU A 60 -10.30 20.98 6.11
CA LEU A 60 -10.74 22.29 5.56
C LEU A 60 -9.54 23.09 5.01
N SER A 61 -8.37 23.03 5.66
CA SER A 61 -7.15 23.70 5.19
C SER A 61 -6.60 23.10 3.88
N TRP A 62 -7.04 21.88 3.52
CA TRP A 62 -6.73 21.22 2.25
C TRP A 62 -7.79 21.50 1.16
N ASP A 63 -8.62 22.53 1.33
CA ASP A 63 -9.70 22.93 0.42
C ASP A 63 -10.77 21.84 0.21
N LEU A 64 -11.06 21.04 1.24
CA LEU A 64 -12.15 20.05 1.23
C LEU A 64 -13.42 20.60 1.87
N ASP A 65 -14.58 20.20 1.36
CA ASP A 65 -15.88 20.48 1.97
C ASP A 65 -16.14 19.49 3.12
N ILE A 66 -15.96 19.94 4.37
CA ILE A 66 -16.09 19.12 5.58
C ILE A 66 -17.42 19.36 6.27
N ARG A 67 -18.12 18.27 6.58
CA ARG A 67 -19.45 18.31 7.19
C ARG A 67 -19.58 17.34 8.35
N ARG A 68 -20.40 17.71 9.34
CA ARG A 68 -20.80 16.84 10.46
C ARG A 68 -22.02 15.98 10.13
N HIS A 69 -22.80 16.39 9.13
CA HIS A 69 -24.01 15.69 8.69
C HIS A 69 -24.04 15.63 7.17
N ALA A 70 -24.50 14.50 6.63
CA ALA A 70 -24.76 14.39 5.20
C ALA A 70 -26.05 15.14 4.83
N VAL A 71 -26.09 15.69 3.63
CA VAL A 71 -27.32 16.19 3.01
C VAL A 71 -27.94 15.04 2.22
N PRO A 72 -29.19 14.63 2.51
CA PRO A 72 -29.80 13.50 1.83
C PRO A 72 -29.79 13.64 0.30
N GLY A 73 -29.29 12.62 -0.40
CA GLY A 73 -29.26 12.57 -1.87
C GLY A 73 -28.06 13.27 -2.53
N GLU A 74 -27.23 13.98 -1.77
CA GLU A 74 -25.97 14.52 -2.27
C GLU A 74 -24.87 13.46 -2.24
N LYS A 75 -24.02 13.40 -3.27
CA LYS A 75 -22.95 12.39 -3.33
C LYS A 75 -21.73 12.79 -2.51
N LEU A 76 -21.37 11.92 -1.57
CA LEU A 76 -20.25 12.09 -0.66
C LEU A 76 -18.95 11.52 -1.25
N GLY A 77 -17.87 12.27 -1.12
CA GLY A 77 -16.53 11.79 -1.46
C GLY A 77 -16.05 10.79 -0.41
N ALA A 78 -16.19 11.13 0.87
CA ALA A 78 -15.78 10.26 1.97
C ALA A 78 -16.66 10.37 3.21
N ILE A 79 -16.55 9.34 4.05
CA ILE A 79 -17.04 9.29 5.42
C ILE A 79 -15.88 8.90 6.32
N ILE A 80 -15.60 9.70 7.35
CA ILE A 80 -14.57 9.44 8.36
C ILE A 80 -15.26 9.18 9.69
N LEU A 81 -14.97 8.03 10.30
CA LEU A 81 -15.45 7.63 11.62
C LEU A 81 -14.30 7.76 12.62
N VAL A 82 -14.38 8.73 13.50
CA VAL A 82 -13.39 8.95 14.56
C VAL A 82 -13.88 8.25 15.83
N LEU A 83 -13.18 7.20 16.19
CA LEU A 83 -13.52 6.18 17.20
C LEU A 83 -12.34 5.98 18.17
N ASP A 84 -11.56 7.04 18.42
CA ASP A 84 -10.32 7.02 19.19
C ASP A 84 -10.55 7.03 20.71
N GLU A 85 -11.74 7.41 21.16
CA GLU A 85 -12.16 7.46 22.58
C GLU A 85 -13.13 6.33 22.97
N VAL A 86 -13.30 5.30 22.13
CA VAL A 86 -14.18 4.16 22.44
C VAL A 86 -13.57 3.33 23.58
N GLU A 87 -14.33 3.17 24.67
CA GLU A 87 -13.91 2.40 25.85
C GLU A 87 -14.69 1.10 26.03
N ARG A 88 -15.92 1.04 25.51
CA ARG A 88 -16.82 -0.11 25.62
C ARG A 88 -17.42 -0.46 24.26
N PRO A 89 -17.72 -1.76 23.99
CA PRO A 89 -18.34 -2.16 22.73
C PRO A 89 -19.65 -1.42 22.43
N GLU A 90 -20.40 -1.07 23.47
CA GLU A 90 -21.66 -0.32 23.37
C GLU A 90 -21.50 1.09 22.77
N ASP A 91 -20.32 1.72 22.95
CA ASP A 91 -20.06 3.10 22.51
C ASP A 91 -20.01 3.24 20.98
N LEU A 92 -19.75 2.14 20.26
CA LEU A 92 -19.66 2.11 18.80
C LEU A 92 -20.96 2.56 18.14
N GLY A 93 -22.11 2.21 18.74
CA GLY A 93 -23.42 2.36 18.11
C GLY A 93 -23.72 3.79 17.67
N ARG A 94 -23.40 4.78 18.51
CA ARG A 94 -23.72 6.19 18.25
C ARG A 94 -23.04 6.71 16.99
N THR A 95 -21.71 6.61 16.91
CA THR A 95 -20.92 7.13 15.79
C THR A 95 -21.19 6.34 14.50
N VAL A 96 -21.30 5.01 14.60
CA VAL A 96 -21.47 4.13 13.43
C VAL A 96 -22.87 4.29 12.82
N LEU A 97 -23.92 4.29 13.64
CA LEU A 97 -25.29 4.44 13.15
C LEU A 97 -25.57 5.87 12.64
N GLY A 98 -24.90 6.89 13.21
CA GLY A 98 -24.93 8.26 12.68
C GLY A 98 -24.41 8.36 11.24
N ALA A 99 -23.45 7.51 10.86
CA ALA A 99 -22.93 7.44 9.49
C ALA A 99 -23.73 6.52 8.56
N ALA A 100 -24.51 5.59 9.11
CA ALA A 100 -25.07 4.46 8.35
C ALA A 100 -26.00 4.89 7.20
N ALA A 101 -26.81 5.93 7.42
CA ALA A 101 -27.69 6.48 6.38
C ALA A 101 -26.89 7.04 5.18
N SER A 102 -25.77 7.70 5.48
CA SER A 102 -24.89 8.36 4.53
C SER A 102 -24.07 7.40 3.65
N LEU A 103 -23.93 6.12 4.06
CA LEU A 103 -23.19 5.11 3.29
C LEU A 103 -23.78 4.90 1.88
N ARG A 104 -25.11 5.06 1.72
CA ARG A 104 -25.79 4.95 0.42
C ARG A 104 -25.49 6.12 -0.52
N ASP A 105 -25.04 7.22 0.07
CA ASP A 105 -24.72 8.46 -0.62
C ASP A 105 -23.25 8.57 -1.03
N LEU A 106 -22.40 7.60 -0.65
CA LEU A 106 -21.03 7.52 -1.16
C LEU A 106 -21.00 7.50 -2.69
N ALA A 107 -20.16 8.36 -3.26
CA ALA A 107 -19.88 8.41 -4.68
C ALA A 107 -19.14 7.13 -5.16
N PRO A 108 -19.17 6.82 -6.46
CA PRO A 108 -18.30 5.79 -7.03
C PRO A 108 -16.84 6.06 -6.68
N SER A 109 -16.11 5.02 -6.25
CA SER A 109 -14.77 5.17 -5.67
C SER A 109 -14.69 6.14 -4.49
N GLY A 110 -15.75 6.25 -3.68
CA GLY A 110 -15.73 6.96 -2.40
C GLY A 110 -14.83 6.28 -1.37
N ARG A 111 -14.68 6.90 -0.20
CA ARG A 111 -13.81 6.40 0.88
C ARG A 111 -14.53 6.33 2.21
N VAL A 112 -14.33 5.24 2.93
CA VAL A 112 -14.61 5.16 4.36
C VAL A 112 -13.29 5.04 5.10
N LEU A 113 -13.10 5.86 6.13
CA LEU A 113 -11.89 5.86 6.95
C LEU A 113 -12.28 5.75 8.42
N THR A 114 -11.75 4.78 9.16
CA THR A 114 -11.83 4.79 10.63
C THR A 114 -10.53 5.32 11.22
N VAL A 115 -10.63 6.18 12.23
CA VAL A 115 -9.51 6.56 13.09
C VAL A 115 -9.77 5.97 14.47
N SER A 116 -8.89 5.10 14.94
CA SER A 116 -9.05 4.43 16.23
C SER A 116 -7.68 4.12 16.86
N ARG A 117 -7.67 3.36 17.95
CA ARG A 117 -6.46 2.98 18.70
C ARG A 117 -6.25 1.47 18.69
N PRO A 118 -5.00 0.96 18.75
CA PRO A 118 -4.73 -0.47 18.81
C PRO A 118 -5.35 -1.14 20.04
N ALA A 119 -5.96 -2.31 19.85
CA ALA A 119 -6.47 -3.14 20.95
C ALA A 119 -5.34 -3.68 21.84
N ALA A 120 -4.15 -3.93 21.27
CA ALA A 120 -2.99 -4.44 22.00
C ALA A 120 -2.43 -3.46 23.05
N GLU A 121 -2.78 -2.17 22.95
CA GLU A 121 -2.36 -1.12 23.89
C GLU A 121 -3.46 -0.76 24.90
N ALA A 122 -4.59 -1.47 24.88
CA ALA A 122 -5.71 -1.19 25.77
C ALA A 122 -5.38 -1.50 27.24
N GLY A 123 -5.69 -0.55 28.14
CA GLY A 123 -5.50 -0.71 29.58
C GLY A 123 -6.53 -1.62 30.28
N SER A 124 -7.57 -2.09 29.59
CA SER A 124 -8.56 -3.01 30.15
C SER A 124 -9.17 -3.94 29.09
N PRO A 125 -9.73 -5.11 29.47
CA PRO A 125 -10.41 -6.01 28.54
C PRO A 125 -11.60 -5.37 27.80
N ALA A 126 -12.33 -4.46 28.44
CA ALA A 126 -13.46 -3.77 27.82
C ALA A 126 -12.99 -2.87 26.67
N VAL A 127 -11.93 -2.08 26.92
CA VAL A 127 -11.32 -1.20 25.92
C VAL A 127 -10.70 -2.03 24.79
N ALA A 128 -10.03 -3.13 25.11
CA ALA A 128 -9.47 -4.05 24.13
C ALA A 128 -10.55 -4.63 23.20
N ALA A 129 -11.66 -5.09 23.79
CA ALA A 129 -12.80 -5.63 23.04
C ALA A 129 -13.45 -4.57 22.14
N ALA A 130 -13.61 -3.35 22.65
CA ALA A 130 -14.20 -2.24 21.90
C ALA A 130 -13.32 -1.83 20.71
N ARG A 131 -12.02 -1.60 20.95
CA ARG A 131 -11.03 -1.26 19.92
C ARG A 131 -10.91 -2.37 18.85
N GLN A 132 -10.84 -3.64 19.27
CA GLN A 132 -10.78 -4.77 18.33
C GLN A 132 -12.09 -4.95 17.53
N GLY A 133 -13.23 -4.56 18.11
CA GLY A 133 -14.52 -4.54 17.44
C GLY A 133 -14.55 -3.63 16.22
N ILE A 134 -13.78 -2.53 16.24
CA ILE A 134 -13.66 -1.58 15.12
C ILE A 134 -13.04 -2.27 13.89
N ASP A 135 -12.08 -3.18 14.09
CA ASP A 135 -11.47 -3.96 13.00
C ASP A 135 -12.50 -4.83 12.28
N GLY A 136 -13.30 -5.56 13.06
CA GLY A 136 -14.37 -6.41 12.55
C GLY A 136 -15.45 -5.60 11.83
N LEU A 137 -15.83 -4.47 12.42
CA LEU A 137 -16.77 -3.51 11.84
C LEU A 137 -16.27 -3.01 10.48
N LEU A 138 -15.07 -2.41 10.43
CA LEU A 138 -14.54 -1.81 9.19
C LEU A 138 -14.40 -2.85 8.08
N ARG A 139 -13.84 -4.03 8.39
CA ARG A 139 -13.64 -5.08 7.39
C ARG A 139 -14.97 -5.60 6.85
N SER A 140 -16.02 -5.63 7.67
CA SER A 140 -17.36 -6.01 7.22
C SER A 140 -17.97 -4.90 6.38
N LEU A 141 -17.91 -3.66 6.85
CA LEU A 141 -18.39 -2.47 6.15
C LEU A 141 -17.75 -2.34 4.76
N ALA A 142 -16.43 -2.50 4.64
CA ALA A 142 -15.73 -2.47 3.36
C ALA A 142 -16.25 -3.52 2.34
N LYS A 143 -16.73 -4.68 2.79
CA LYS A 143 -17.36 -5.70 1.92
C LYS A 143 -18.77 -5.32 1.47
N GLU A 144 -19.44 -4.44 2.21
CA GLU A 144 -20.78 -3.94 1.91
C GLU A 144 -20.76 -2.72 0.97
N LEU A 145 -19.62 -2.01 0.92
CA LEU A 145 -19.41 -0.87 0.03
C LEU A 145 -19.58 -1.28 -1.45
N ARG A 146 -20.04 -0.31 -2.24
CA ARG A 146 -20.39 -0.50 -3.65
C ARG A 146 -19.60 0.43 -4.55
N ALA A 147 -19.70 0.21 -5.86
CA ALA A 147 -19.17 1.10 -6.89
C ALA A 147 -17.67 1.43 -6.74
N GLY A 148 -16.88 0.48 -6.23
CA GLY A 148 -15.42 0.62 -6.07
C GLY A 148 -15.00 1.50 -4.90
N ALA A 149 -15.92 1.87 -4.00
CA ALA A 149 -15.56 2.50 -2.74
C ALA A 149 -14.79 1.53 -1.83
N THR A 150 -13.90 2.07 -1.00
CA THR A 150 -13.02 1.29 -0.12
C THR A 150 -13.16 1.75 1.32
N GLY A 151 -12.99 0.82 2.28
CA GLY A 151 -12.94 1.11 3.70
C GLY A 151 -11.58 0.77 4.29
N ASN A 152 -10.87 1.74 4.88
CA ASN A 152 -9.57 1.53 5.53
C ASN A 152 -9.52 2.19 6.92
N GLY A 153 -8.50 1.85 7.70
CA GLY A 153 -8.36 2.35 9.07
C GLY A 153 -6.97 2.86 9.39
N ILE A 154 -6.91 3.83 10.30
CA ILE A 154 -5.69 4.35 10.91
C ILE A 154 -5.76 3.99 12.40
N LEU A 155 -4.73 3.31 12.89
CA LEU A 155 -4.56 3.01 14.31
C LEU A 155 -3.50 3.95 14.87
N LEU A 156 -3.91 4.90 15.71
CA LEU A 156 -3.00 5.80 16.41
C LEU A 156 -2.52 5.10 17.68
N ALA A 157 -1.21 4.88 17.82
CA ALA A 157 -0.64 4.41 19.08
C ALA A 157 -0.95 5.39 20.23
N ASP A 158 -0.93 4.90 21.45
CA ASP A 158 -1.19 5.73 22.63
C ASP A 158 -0.17 6.88 22.73
N GLY A 159 -0.69 8.10 22.88
CA GLY A 159 0.12 9.33 22.84
C GLY A 159 0.37 9.93 21.44
N VAL A 160 0.03 9.24 20.34
CA VAL A 160 0.15 9.79 18.99
C VAL A 160 -1.09 10.63 18.65
N ASP A 161 -0.87 11.90 18.28
CA ASP A 161 -1.93 12.82 17.84
C ASP A 161 -2.26 12.61 16.35
N ILE A 162 -3.55 12.73 16.00
CA ILE A 162 -4.06 12.68 14.61
C ILE A 162 -3.43 13.75 13.70
N MET A 163 -2.91 14.82 14.29
CA MET A 163 -2.20 15.91 13.61
C MET A 163 -0.72 15.61 13.36
N SER A 164 -0.20 14.46 13.79
CA SER A 164 1.16 14.05 13.43
C SER A 164 1.32 13.95 11.91
N PRO A 165 2.50 14.28 11.35
CA PRO A 165 2.74 14.19 9.90
C PRO A 165 2.38 12.82 9.32
N SER A 166 2.64 11.75 10.07
CA SER A 166 2.36 10.39 9.62
C SER A 166 0.88 10.02 9.61
N ALA A 167 0.13 10.50 10.60
CA ALA A 167 -1.32 10.32 10.61
C ALA A 167 -1.98 11.11 9.46
N LEU A 168 -1.59 12.38 9.26
CA LEU A 168 -2.08 13.20 8.14
C LEU A 168 -1.67 12.64 6.77
N GLY A 169 -0.44 12.12 6.65
CA GLY A 169 0.02 11.41 5.47
C GLY A 169 -0.85 10.20 5.14
N ALA A 170 -1.18 9.37 6.15
CA ALA A 170 -2.06 8.22 5.98
C ALA A 170 -3.50 8.63 5.61
N VAL A 171 -4.04 9.70 6.22
CA VAL A 171 -5.35 10.26 5.84
C VAL A 171 -5.34 10.67 4.36
N ARG A 172 -4.34 11.45 3.94
CA ARG A 172 -4.21 11.89 2.53
C ARG A 172 -4.07 10.70 1.59
N PHE A 173 -3.26 9.69 1.92
CA PHE A 173 -3.12 8.48 1.11
C PHE A 173 -4.47 7.78 0.94
N PHE A 174 -5.18 7.49 2.04
CA PHE A 174 -6.45 6.77 1.99
C PHE A 174 -7.57 7.54 1.32
N LEU A 175 -7.63 8.87 1.46
CA LEU A 175 -8.64 9.70 0.80
C LEU A 175 -8.41 9.86 -0.72
N SER A 176 -7.19 9.59 -1.20
CA SER A 176 -6.81 9.84 -2.58
C SER A 176 -7.12 8.69 -3.55
N GLY A 177 -6.90 8.92 -4.84
CA GLY A 177 -6.84 7.86 -5.86
C GLY A 177 -5.60 6.95 -5.76
N ARG A 178 -4.64 7.26 -4.87
CA ARG A 178 -3.41 6.47 -4.69
C ARG A 178 -3.68 5.14 -3.94
N SER A 179 -4.74 5.09 -3.13
CA SER A 179 -5.16 3.93 -2.35
C SER A 179 -6.19 3.04 -3.06
N ALA A 180 -6.39 3.19 -4.38
CA ALA A 180 -7.52 2.60 -5.11
C ALA A 180 -7.72 1.08 -4.98
N PHE A 181 -6.66 0.33 -4.63
CA PHE A 181 -6.70 -1.12 -4.44
C PHE A 181 -6.27 -1.56 -3.03
N VAL A 182 -6.21 -0.62 -2.09
CA VAL A 182 -6.05 -0.89 -0.65
C VAL A 182 -7.43 -0.81 -0.03
N ASP A 183 -7.92 -1.94 0.48
CA ASP A 183 -9.29 -2.05 0.98
C ASP A 183 -9.37 -3.06 2.12
N GLY A 184 -10.15 -2.72 3.15
CA GLY A 184 -10.27 -3.43 4.41
C GLY A 184 -8.96 -3.53 5.18
N GLN A 185 -8.05 -2.57 5.04
CA GLN A 185 -6.74 -2.57 5.69
C GLN A 185 -6.61 -1.52 6.79
N PHE A 186 -5.63 -1.72 7.66
CA PHE A 186 -5.25 -0.78 8.71
C PHE A 186 -3.78 -0.37 8.53
N LEU A 187 -3.46 0.86 8.88
CA LEU A 187 -2.10 1.33 9.08
C LEU A 187 -1.94 1.76 10.53
N LYS A 188 -0.96 1.18 11.24
CA LYS A 188 -0.57 1.65 12.56
C LYS A 188 0.42 2.81 12.43
N ILE A 189 0.10 3.93 13.08
CA ILE A 189 1.00 5.06 13.29
C ILE A 189 1.59 4.88 14.68
N SER A 190 2.81 4.37 14.74
CA SER A 190 3.48 3.97 15.98
C SER A 190 4.16 5.13 16.69
N ASP A 191 4.54 6.16 15.95
CA ASP A 191 5.16 7.38 16.46
C ASP A 191 4.72 8.62 15.67
N ALA A 192 4.93 9.80 16.25
CA ALA A 192 4.53 11.07 15.64
C ALA A 192 5.56 11.60 14.61
N GLY A 193 6.57 10.82 14.26
CA GLY A 193 7.65 11.19 13.36
C GLY A 193 7.21 11.39 11.92
N GLY A 194 8.14 11.89 11.12
CA GLY A 194 7.94 12.21 9.72
C GLY A 194 7.79 13.71 9.45
N THR A 195 7.55 14.05 8.19
CA THR A 195 7.38 15.44 7.73
C THR A 195 6.42 15.46 6.55
N LEU A 196 5.50 16.43 6.54
CA LEU A 196 4.63 16.66 5.39
C LEU A 196 5.41 17.36 4.27
N PRO A 197 5.22 16.99 3.00
CA PRO A 197 5.94 17.62 1.91
C PRO A 197 5.50 19.07 1.73
N GLN A 198 6.40 19.92 1.26
CA GLN A 198 6.05 21.29 0.86
C GLN A 198 5.06 21.29 -0.32
N ASP A 199 5.26 20.36 -1.27
CA ASP A 199 4.35 20.12 -2.38
C ASP A 199 3.84 18.68 -2.34
N ALA A 200 2.52 18.52 -2.15
CA ALA A 200 1.88 17.21 -2.13
C ALA A 200 1.89 16.48 -3.49
N GLY A 201 2.19 17.19 -4.59
CA GLY A 201 2.38 16.61 -5.92
C GLY A 201 3.72 15.88 -6.06
N THR A 202 4.74 16.29 -5.30
CA THR A 202 6.10 15.77 -5.35
C THR A 202 6.63 15.37 -3.96
N PRO A 203 5.99 14.41 -3.27
CA PRO A 203 6.29 14.07 -1.88
C PRO A 203 7.68 13.45 -1.64
N LEU A 204 8.41 13.09 -2.72
CA LEU A 204 9.74 12.50 -2.69
C LEU A 204 10.79 13.44 -3.30
N ALA A 205 10.47 14.73 -3.47
CA ALA A 205 11.40 15.72 -3.97
C ALA A 205 12.72 15.70 -3.17
N GLY A 206 13.85 15.60 -3.88
CA GLY A 206 15.18 15.58 -3.28
C GLY A 206 15.62 14.24 -2.68
N LYS A 207 14.80 13.18 -2.78
CA LYS A 207 15.17 11.83 -2.33
C LYS A 207 15.86 11.03 -3.44
N ILE A 208 16.82 10.20 -3.07
CA ILE A 208 17.51 9.26 -3.95
C ILE A 208 17.03 7.85 -3.63
N ALA A 209 16.42 7.19 -4.62
CA ALA A 209 15.75 5.91 -4.45
C ALA A 209 16.34 4.82 -5.35
N VAL A 210 16.59 3.65 -4.77
CA VAL A 210 16.97 2.43 -5.48
C VAL A 210 15.75 1.53 -5.62
N VAL A 211 15.51 0.97 -6.82
CA VAL A 211 14.47 -0.04 -7.05
C VAL A 211 15.08 -1.30 -7.65
N THR A 212 14.93 -2.45 -6.98
CA THR A 212 15.39 -3.74 -7.49
C THR A 212 14.35 -4.44 -8.36
N GLY A 213 14.78 -5.20 -9.37
CA GLY A 213 13.88 -5.85 -10.32
C GLY A 213 13.11 -4.84 -11.17
N ALA A 214 13.76 -3.74 -11.53
CA ALA A 214 13.14 -2.55 -12.11
C ALA A 214 13.00 -2.58 -13.64
N ALA A 215 13.51 -3.59 -14.33
CA ALA A 215 13.50 -3.60 -15.79
C ALA A 215 12.09 -3.72 -16.40
N ARG A 216 11.10 -4.26 -15.67
CA ARG A 216 9.74 -4.46 -16.16
C ARG A 216 8.70 -4.60 -15.04
N GLY A 217 7.43 -4.76 -15.45
CA GLY A 217 6.34 -5.12 -14.56
C GLY A 217 6.14 -4.13 -13.41
N ILE A 218 5.99 -4.65 -12.19
CA ILE A 218 5.76 -3.85 -10.99
C ILE A 218 6.97 -2.98 -10.67
N GLY A 219 8.20 -3.49 -10.80
CA GLY A 219 9.42 -2.72 -10.53
C GLY A 219 9.57 -1.49 -11.42
N ALA A 220 9.31 -1.64 -12.73
CA ALA A 220 9.31 -0.50 -13.65
C ALA A 220 8.22 0.52 -13.30
N GLN A 221 7.03 0.05 -12.88
CA GLN A 221 5.97 0.95 -12.46
C GLN A 221 6.31 1.68 -11.15
N ILE A 222 6.96 1.02 -10.19
CA ILE A 222 7.48 1.65 -8.96
C ILE A 222 8.45 2.77 -9.34
N ALA A 223 9.43 2.51 -10.20
CA ALA A 223 10.40 3.52 -10.63
C ALA A 223 9.71 4.75 -11.24
N ARG A 224 8.73 4.55 -12.13
CA ARG A 224 7.93 5.64 -12.72
C ARG A 224 7.16 6.44 -11.67
N THR A 225 6.50 5.77 -10.73
CA THR A 225 5.71 6.43 -9.69
C THR A 225 6.59 7.23 -8.74
N LEU A 226 7.72 6.67 -8.28
CA LEU A 226 8.66 7.40 -7.42
C LEU A 226 9.28 8.60 -8.14
N HIS A 227 9.59 8.46 -9.43
CA HIS A 227 10.10 9.56 -10.26
C HIS A 227 9.07 10.68 -10.43
N ARG A 228 7.82 10.33 -10.75
CA ARG A 228 6.70 11.29 -10.81
C ARG A 228 6.56 12.06 -9.50
N ASP A 229 6.76 11.38 -8.38
CA ASP A 229 6.66 11.97 -7.05
C ASP A 229 7.95 12.74 -6.64
N GLY A 230 8.94 12.88 -7.52
CA GLY A 230 10.08 13.78 -7.35
C GLY A 230 11.41 13.11 -6.97
N ALA A 231 11.45 11.78 -6.87
CA ALA A 231 12.68 11.06 -6.53
C ALA A 231 13.68 11.01 -7.71
N THR A 232 14.97 10.97 -7.37
CA THR A 232 16.06 10.59 -8.29
C THR A 232 16.26 9.08 -8.21
N LEU A 233 16.32 8.40 -9.36
CA LEU A 233 16.23 6.94 -9.41
C LEU A 233 17.55 6.27 -9.78
N VAL A 234 17.88 5.22 -9.03
CA VAL A 234 18.80 4.15 -9.42
C VAL A 234 17.97 2.88 -9.66
N VAL A 235 17.92 2.41 -10.90
CA VAL A 235 17.17 1.20 -11.25
C VAL A 235 18.10 0.00 -11.38
N VAL A 236 17.77 -1.09 -10.68
CA VAL A 236 18.61 -2.27 -10.56
C VAL A 236 17.92 -3.49 -11.15
N ASP A 237 18.59 -4.22 -12.02
CA ASP A 237 18.14 -5.53 -12.51
C ASP A 237 19.34 -6.34 -13.04
N LEU A 238 19.10 -7.59 -13.42
CA LEU A 238 20.12 -8.48 -13.95
C LEU A 238 20.72 -7.93 -15.26
N PRO A 239 22.01 -8.19 -15.55
CA PRO A 239 22.61 -7.83 -16.84
C PRO A 239 21.83 -8.33 -18.06
N ALA A 240 21.22 -9.52 -17.97
CA ALA A 240 20.38 -10.09 -19.02
C ALA A 240 19.09 -9.29 -19.30
N ALA A 241 18.69 -8.38 -18.41
CA ALA A 241 17.57 -7.46 -18.59
C ALA A 241 18.04 -6.04 -18.98
N GLY A 242 19.31 -5.87 -19.35
CA GLY A 242 19.97 -4.59 -19.56
C GLY A 242 19.24 -3.62 -20.49
N ASP A 243 18.72 -4.10 -21.63
CA ASP A 243 18.00 -3.26 -22.60
C ASP A 243 16.72 -2.66 -22.01
N HIS A 244 15.92 -3.50 -21.36
CA HIS A 244 14.69 -3.06 -20.68
C HIS A 244 15.01 -2.14 -19.50
N LEU A 245 16.08 -2.43 -18.75
CA LEU A 245 16.52 -1.60 -17.64
C LEU A 245 16.97 -0.21 -18.10
N ALA A 246 17.74 -0.14 -19.19
CA ALA A 246 18.18 1.11 -19.80
C ALA A 246 16.98 1.93 -20.30
N ALA A 247 15.97 1.28 -20.90
CA ALA A 247 14.74 1.95 -21.31
C ALA A 247 14.00 2.59 -20.12
N VAL A 248 13.85 1.87 -19.01
CA VAL A 248 13.25 2.40 -17.78
C VAL A 248 14.10 3.54 -17.20
N ALA A 249 15.42 3.38 -17.13
CA ALA A 249 16.33 4.42 -16.62
C ALA A 249 16.19 5.74 -17.41
N ASN A 250 16.12 5.66 -18.75
CA ASN A 250 15.92 6.82 -19.61
C ASN A 250 14.55 7.47 -19.39
N GLU A 251 13.48 6.66 -19.26
CA GLU A 251 12.12 7.15 -19.02
C GLU A 251 12.03 7.95 -17.71
N VAL A 252 12.66 7.44 -16.64
CA VAL A 252 12.65 8.07 -15.31
C VAL A 252 13.82 9.03 -15.09
N LYS A 253 14.60 9.33 -16.14
CA LYS A 253 15.81 10.17 -16.08
C LYS A 253 16.76 9.78 -14.94
N GLY A 254 16.82 8.49 -14.64
CA GLY A 254 17.63 7.89 -13.57
C GLY A 254 18.90 7.25 -14.11
N THR A 255 19.53 6.43 -13.28
CA THR A 255 20.71 5.65 -13.68
C THR A 255 20.45 4.15 -13.55
N ALA A 256 20.99 3.35 -14.48
CA ALA A 256 20.88 1.90 -14.44
C ALA A 256 22.10 1.27 -13.75
N LEU A 257 21.85 0.27 -12.91
CA LEU A 257 22.87 -0.60 -12.33
C LEU A 257 22.52 -2.05 -12.66
N GLN A 258 23.29 -2.66 -13.56
CA GLN A 258 23.16 -4.07 -13.88
C GLN A 258 23.85 -4.92 -12.79
N LEU A 259 23.06 -5.63 -11.99
CA LEU A 259 23.52 -6.33 -10.80
C LEU A 259 22.60 -7.52 -10.49
N ASP A 260 23.21 -8.69 -10.24
CA ASP A 260 22.54 -9.77 -9.54
C ASP A 260 22.53 -9.47 -8.04
N ILE A 261 21.34 -9.24 -7.49
CA ILE A 261 21.14 -8.88 -6.08
C ILE A 261 21.54 -10.01 -5.12
N THR A 262 21.72 -11.24 -5.59
CA THR A 262 22.11 -12.36 -4.74
C THR A 262 23.60 -12.40 -4.43
N ARG A 263 24.42 -11.59 -5.12
CA ARG A 263 25.85 -11.49 -4.86
C ARG A 263 26.15 -11.03 -3.43
N ALA A 264 27.28 -11.48 -2.89
CA ALA A 264 27.73 -11.07 -1.56
C ALA A 264 28.01 -9.55 -1.47
N ASP A 265 28.48 -8.94 -2.56
CA ASP A 265 28.81 -7.51 -2.64
C ASP A 265 27.66 -6.61 -3.13
N ALA A 266 26.44 -7.15 -3.28
CA ALA A 266 25.33 -6.43 -3.89
C ALA A 266 24.96 -5.14 -3.14
N GLY A 267 24.94 -5.18 -1.80
CA GLY A 267 24.64 -4.01 -0.96
C GLY A 267 25.66 -2.89 -1.17
N GLN A 268 26.96 -3.24 -1.15
CA GLN A 268 28.04 -2.27 -1.36
C GLN A 268 27.96 -1.62 -2.73
N ARG A 269 27.75 -2.43 -3.79
CA ARG A 269 27.64 -1.91 -5.16
C ARG A 269 26.45 -0.97 -5.35
N ILE A 270 25.34 -1.20 -4.66
CA ILE A 270 24.18 -0.31 -4.69
C ILE A 270 24.53 1.04 -4.04
N ILE A 271 25.16 1.02 -2.86
CA ILE A 271 25.57 2.23 -2.14
C ILE A 271 26.59 3.01 -2.96
N ASP A 272 27.65 2.36 -3.43
CA ASP A 272 28.71 3.00 -4.22
C ASP A 272 28.15 3.70 -5.45
N HIS A 273 27.22 3.04 -6.18
CA HIS A 273 26.61 3.62 -7.37
C HIS A 273 25.74 4.83 -7.01
N ALA A 274 24.93 4.76 -5.95
CA ALA A 274 24.11 5.87 -5.50
C ALA A 274 24.97 7.06 -5.04
N VAL A 275 26.02 6.81 -4.24
CA VAL A 275 26.94 7.82 -3.74
C VAL A 275 27.74 8.46 -4.87
N GLN A 276 28.30 7.66 -5.78
CA GLN A 276 29.07 8.18 -6.91
C GLN A 276 28.25 9.11 -7.81
N ARG A 277 26.95 8.84 -7.98
CA ARG A 277 26.08 9.61 -8.88
C ARG A 277 25.35 10.75 -8.18
N HIS A 278 25.02 10.59 -6.90
CA HIS A 278 24.06 11.44 -6.20
C HIS A 278 24.48 11.82 -4.78
N GLY A 279 25.62 11.32 -4.28
CA GLY A 279 26.22 11.68 -2.99
C GLY A 279 25.68 10.95 -1.76
N ARG A 280 24.48 10.34 -1.85
CA ARG A 280 23.85 9.58 -0.75
C ARG A 280 22.81 8.58 -1.27
N LEU A 281 22.18 7.84 -0.37
CA LEU A 281 21.01 7.01 -0.63
C LEU A 281 19.96 7.25 0.47
N ASP A 282 18.69 7.41 0.09
CA ASP A 282 17.60 7.71 1.03
C ASP A 282 16.58 6.56 1.10
N ILE A 283 16.28 5.93 -0.04
CA ILE A 283 15.18 4.97 -0.18
C ILE A 283 15.68 3.69 -0.88
N VAL A 284 15.32 2.52 -0.35
CA VAL A 284 15.54 1.22 -1.00
C VAL A 284 14.24 0.45 -1.15
N ILE A 285 13.90 0.08 -2.38
CA ILE A 285 12.75 -0.75 -2.69
C ILE A 285 13.19 -2.16 -3.07
N HIS A 286 12.91 -3.12 -2.19
CA HIS A 286 13.12 -4.55 -2.44
C HIS A 286 11.93 -5.16 -3.19
N ASN A 287 11.92 -4.99 -4.52
CA ASN A 287 10.87 -5.53 -5.40
C ASN A 287 11.30 -6.81 -6.14
N ALA A 288 12.61 -7.02 -6.38
CA ALA A 288 13.08 -8.22 -7.06
C ALA A 288 12.59 -9.51 -6.37
N GLY A 289 12.11 -10.44 -7.19
CA GLY A 289 11.59 -11.71 -6.70
C GLY A 289 11.21 -12.67 -7.82
N ILE A 290 11.22 -13.96 -7.50
CA ILE A 290 10.84 -15.03 -8.42
C ILE A 290 9.87 -16.03 -7.78
N THR A 291 9.20 -16.78 -8.64
CA THR A 291 8.41 -17.96 -8.29
C THR A 291 8.99 -19.20 -8.97
N ARG A 292 8.94 -20.34 -8.28
CA ARG A 292 9.29 -21.68 -8.81
C ARG A 292 8.30 -22.68 -8.23
N ASP A 293 7.07 -22.59 -8.73
CA ASP A 293 5.93 -23.30 -8.18
C ASP A 293 6.04 -24.81 -8.43
N LYS A 294 5.93 -25.57 -7.35
CA LYS A 294 5.95 -27.04 -7.36
C LYS A 294 5.34 -27.54 -6.05
N LEU A 295 4.58 -28.64 -6.10
CA LEU A 295 4.16 -29.31 -4.87
C LEU A 295 5.40 -29.74 -4.08
N LEU A 296 5.37 -29.59 -2.74
CA LEU A 296 6.53 -29.87 -1.89
C LEU A 296 7.07 -31.30 -2.07
N ALA A 297 6.18 -32.28 -2.23
CA ALA A 297 6.55 -33.67 -2.50
C ALA A 297 7.39 -33.86 -3.78
N ASN A 298 7.37 -32.88 -4.70
CA ASN A 298 8.12 -32.90 -5.96
C ASN A 298 9.09 -31.70 -6.07
N MET A 299 9.37 -31.02 -4.97
CA MET A 299 10.27 -29.86 -4.94
C MET A 299 11.73 -30.36 -4.96
N ASP A 300 12.55 -29.75 -5.81
CA ASP A 300 14.00 -29.98 -5.81
C ASP A 300 14.74 -28.83 -5.09
N PRO A 301 15.99 -29.06 -4.63
CA PRO A 301 16.78 -28.04 -3.95
C PRO A 301 16.97 -26.77 -4.79
N ALA A 302 17.23 -26.89 -6.10
CA ALA A 302 17.47 -25.74 -6.96
C ALA A 302 16.26 -24.78 -7.01
N ARG A 303 15.03 -25.31 -7.08
CA ARG A 303 13.79 -24.51 -7.03
C ARG A 303 13.53 -23.92 -5.65
N TRP A 304 13.88 -24.63 -4.59
CA TRP A 304 13.75 -24.14 -3.22
C TRP A 304 14.75 -23.00 -2.96
N ASP A 305 16.04 -23.29 -3.12
CA ASP A 305 17.15 -22.41 -2.78
C ASP A 305 17.14 -21.13 -3.61
N SER A 306 16.83 -21.19 -4.90
CA SER A 306 16.76 -19.98 -5.73
C SER A 306 15.67 -19.01 -5.26
N VAL A 307 14.51 -19.52 -4.85
CA VAL A 307 13.40 -18.69 -4.34
C VAL A 307 13.78 -18.08 -3.00
N ILE A 308 14.35 -18.86 -2.07
CA ILE A 308 14.79 -18.35 -0.77
C ILE A 308 15.92 -17.31 -0.95
N ASN A 309 16.92 -17.61 -1.78
CA ASN A 309 18.07 -16.74 -1.95
C ASN A 309 17.68 -15.38 -2.54
N ILE A 310 16.87 -15.37 -3.61
CA ILE A 310 16.46 -14.12 -4.28
C ILE A 310 15.44 -13.35 -3.43
N ASN A 311 14.42 -14.02 -2.90
CA ASN A 311 13.27 -13.31 -2.33
C ASN A 311 13.49 -12.83 -0.90
N ILE A 312 14.45 -13.39 -0.15
CA ILE A 312 14.67 -13.00 1.26
C ILE A 312 16.15 -12.95 1.64
N ALA A 313 16.98 -13.95 1.31
CA ALA A 313 18.36 -13.97 1.80
C ALA A 313 19.20 -12.81 1.22
N ALA A 314 18.99 -12.45 -0.05
CA ALA A 314 19.59 -11.29 -0.68
C ALA A 314 19.19 -9.98 0.02
N GLN A 315 17.92 -9.83 0.40
CA GLN A 315 17.44 -8.62 1.07
C GLN A 315 18.10 -8.45 2.44
N LEU A 316 18.25 -9.53 3.21
CA LEU A 316 18.94 -9.52 4.50
C LEU A 316 20.40 -9.05 4.35
N ARG A 317 21.17 -9.65 3.44
CA ARG A 317 22.57 -9.25 3.18
C ARG A 317 22.70 -7.80 2.74
N ILE A 318 21.82 -7.36 1.85
CA ILE A 318 21.80 -5.96 1.39
C ILE A 318 21.49 -5.03 2.57
N ASN A 319 20.49 -5.37 3.39
CA ASN A 319 20.13 -4.55 4.54
C ASN A 319 21.24 -4.49 5.59
N GLU A 320 21.96 -5.59 5.87
CA GLU A 320 23.14 -5.57 6.75
C GLU A 320 24.17 -4.55 6.29
N THR A 321 24.44 -4.48 4.99
CA THR A 321 25.38 -3.50 4.42
C THR A 321 24.83 -2.07 4.48
N LEU A 322 23.55 -1.88 4.17
CA LEU A 322 22.88 -0.57 4.21
C LEU A 322 22.86 0.00 5.63
N LEU A 323 22.50 -0.82 6.63
CA LEU A 323 22.40 -0.42 8.03
C LEU A 323 23.76 -0.07 8.64
N ALA A 324 24.85 -0.63 8.11
CA ALA A 324 26.21 -0.30 8.52
C ALA A 324 26.78 0.96 7.83
N SER A 325 26.08 1.52 6.84
CA SER A 325 26.60 2.61 6.02
C SER A 325 26.15 3.99 6.50
N GLU A 326 27.11 4.91 6.65
CA GLU A 326 26.83 6.32 6.93
C GLU A 326 26.05 7.01 5.80
N HIS A 327 26.16 6.51 4.56
CA HIS A 327 25.46 7.04 3.38
C HIS A 327 23.98 6.65 3.30
N PHE A 328 23.48 5.83 4.24
CA PHE A 328 22.09 5.41 4.36
C PHE A 328 21.57 5.59 5.81
N SER A 329 21.93 6.70 6.45
CA SER A 329 21.68 6.94 7.88
C SER A 329 20.68 8.07 8.18
N GLN A 330 20.37 8.95 7.21
CA GLN A 330 19.52 10.12 7.43
C GLN A 330 18.05 9.81 7.16
N SER A 331 17.34 9.30 8.17
CA SER A 331 15.93 8.89 8.06
C SER A 331 15.69 7.92 6.89
N PRO A 332 16.42 6.79 6.84
CA PRO A 332 16.34 5.85 5.71
C PRO A 332 14.95 5.23 5.57
N ARG A 333 14.57 4.91 4.33
CA ARG A 333 13.29 4.24 4.03
C ARG A 333 13.55 2.94 3.29
N ILE A 334 13.09 1.83 3.85
CA ILE A 334 13.09 0.53 3.18
C ILE A 334 11.65 0.10 2.95
N VAL A 335 11.28 -0.20 1.70
CA VAL A 335 9.98 -0.82 1.41
C VAL A 335 10.19 -2.11 0.63
N THR A 336 9.63 -3.20 1.13
CA THR A 336 9.77 -4.53 0.51
C THR A 336 8.45 -5.06 -0.03
N VAL A 337 8.53 -5.91 -1.05
CA VAL A 337 7.36 -6.54 -1.66
C VAL A 337 7.20 -7.96 -1.11
N ALA A 338 6.25 -8.12 -0.18
CA ALA A 338 5.77 -9.38 0.33
C ALA A 338 4.74 -10.01 -0.65
N SER A 339 3.75 -10.75 -0.15
CA SER A 339 2.64 -11.30 -0.95
C SER A 339 1.53 -11.82 -0.05
N THR A 340 0.28 -11.83 -0.52
CA THR A 340 -0.81 -12.53 0.16
C THR A 340 -0.54 -14.04 0.32
N SER A 341 0.24 -14.67 -0.58
CA SER A 341 0.67 -16.07 -0.41
C SER A 341 1.56 -16.29 0.82
N GLY A 342 2.30 -15.26 1.26
CA GLY A 342 3.07 -15.32 2.50
C GLY A 342 2.21 -15.21 3.76
N ILE A 343 0.99 -14.69 3.64
CA ILE A 343 0.02 -14.56 4.74
C ILE A 343 -0.79 -15.84 4.87
N ALA A 344 -1.40 -16.29 3.77
CA ALA A 344 -2.40 -17.37 3.80
C ALA A 344 -1.88 -18.72 3.27
N GLY A 345 -0.67 -18.75 2.74
CA GLY A 345 -0.18 -19.88 1.96
C GLY A 345 -0.82 -19.96 0.57
N ASN A 346 -0.26 -20.81 -0.28
CA ASN A 346 -0.86 -21.16 -1.57
C ASN A 346 -0.36 -22.54 -2.05
N ARG A 347 -1.21 -23.30 -2.73
CA ARG A 347 -0.87 -24.64 -3.21
C ARG A 347 0.28 -24.56 -4.22
N GLY A 348 1.33 -25.35 -3.98
CA GLY A 348 2.51 -25.40 -4.85
C GLY A 348 3.51 -24.26 -4.62
N GLN A 349 3.30 -23.42 -3.59
CA GLN A 349 4.14 -22.26 -3.29
C GLN A 349 4.76 -22.34 -1.89
N THR A 350 5.13 -23.53 -1.40
CA THR A 350 5.74 -23.64 -0.06
C THR A 350 7.05 -22.86 0.07
N ASN A 351 7.93 -22.93 -0.93
CA ASN A 351 9.14 -22.10 -1.03
C ASN A 351 8.82 -20.60 -1.09
N TYR A 352 7.88 -20.20 -1.96
CA TYR A 352 7.53 -18.80 -2.16
C TYR A 352 6.83 -18.19 -0.95
N ALA A 353 5.84 -18.89 -0.38
CA ALA A 353 5.16 -18.49 0.85
C ALA A 353 6.13 -18.40 2.02
N ALA A 354 7.07 -19.36 2.18
CA ALA A 354 8.13 -19.27 3.17
C ALA A 354 8.97 -18.00 2.98
N SER A 355 9.39 -17.70 1.74
CA SER A 355 10.16 -16.48 1.46
C SER A 355 9.39 -15.19 1.78
N LYS A 356 8.11 -15.10 1.38
CA LYS A 356 7.30 -13.88 1.56
C LYS A 356 6.78 -13.72 2.98
N GLY A 357 6.58 -14.80 3.73
CA GLY A 357 6.39 -14.76 5.18
C GLY A 357 7.67 -14.31 5.90
N GLY A 358 8.84 -14.81 5.47
CA GLY A 358 10.15 -14.37 5.95
C GLY A 358 10.39 -12.86 5.76
N VAL A 359 9.98 -12.30 4.61
CA VAL A 359 10.00 -10.85 4.36
C VAL A 359 9.21 -10.07 5.42
N MET A 360 8.02 -10.55 5.80
CA MET A 360 7.21 -9.89 6.84
C MET A 360 7.88 -9.98 8.22
N GLY A 361 8.53 -11.11 8.52
CA GLY A 361 9.33 -11.27 9.73
C GLY A 361 10.51 -10.30 9.78
N MET A 362 11.25 -10.19 8.68
CA MET A 362 12.37 -9.26 8.53
C MET A 362 11.92 -7.81 8.74
N VAL A 363 10.80 -7.39 8.14
CA VAL A 363 10.27 -6.03 8.30
C VAL A 363 10.02 -5.69 9.77
N ARG A 364 9.34 -6.58 10.50
CA ARG A 364 9.07 -6.36 11.94
C ARG A 364 10.34 -6.35 12.78
N ALA A 365 11.29 -7.22 12.48
CA ALA A 365 12.54 -7.34 13.23
C ALA A 365 13.52 -6.17 12.96
N THR A 366 13.53 -5.63 11.74
CA THR A 366 14.41 -4.52 11.33
C THR A 366 13.85 -3.15 11.71
N ALA A 367 12.54 -3.01 11.88
CA ALA A 367 11.89 -1.76 12.29
C ALA A 367 12.54 -1.07 13.51
N PRO A 368 12.77 -1.74 14.66
CA PRO A 368 13.42 -1.11 15.80
C PRO A 368 14.87 -0.69 15.54
N LEU A 369 15.59 -1.36 14.64
CA LEU A 369 16.99 -1.02 14.31
C LEU A 369 17.10 0.29 13.54
N LEU A 370 16.05 0.68 12.81
CA LEU A 370 16.00 1.92 12.03
C LEU A 370 15.43 3.11 12.83
N ALA A 371 14.73 2.84 13.93
CA ALA A 371 14.01 3.85 14.69
C ALA A 371 14.95 4.95 15.23
N GLU A 372 16.14 4.58 15.71
CA GLU A 372 17.14 5.53 16.23
C GLU A 372 17.61 6.55 15.18
N ALA A 373 17.61 6.16 13.91
CA ALA A 373 17.96 7.02 12.78
C ALA A 373 16.76 7.80 12.20
N GLY A 374 15.58 7.70 12.83
CA GLY A 374 14.32 8.21 12.28
C GLY A 374 13.92 7.49 10.97
N GLY A 375 14.43 6.28 10.77
CA GLY A 375 14.21 5.46 9.59
C GLY A 375 13.01 4.52 9.73
N THR A 376 12.53 3.99 8.61
CA THR A 376 11.39 3.07 8.59
C THR A 376 11.65 1.89 7.67
N ILE A 377 11.11 0.73 8.02
CA ILE A 377 10.98 -0.40 7.09
C ILE A 377 9.54 -0.89 7.07
N ASN A 378 8.97 -1.05 5.89
CA ASN A 378 7.60 -1.55 5.70
C ASN A 378 7.52 -2.54 4.54
N ALA A 379 6.41 -3.27 4.45
CA ALA A 379 6.13 -4.13 3.32
C ALA A 379 4.77 -3.82 2.70
N VAL A 380 4.69 -4.00 1.38
CA VAL A 380 3.42 -4.18 0.69
C VAL A 380 3.20 -5.67 0.42
N ALA A 381 1.98 -6.16 0.58
CA ALA A 381 1.60 -7.54 0.25
C ALA A 381 0.56 -7.55 -0.89
N PRO A 382 1.00 -7.56 -2.16
CA PRO A 382 0.07 -7.55 -3.28
C PRO A 382 -0.78 -8.83 -3.32
N GLY A 383 -2.06 -8.64 -3.69
CA GLY A 383 -2.97 -9.72 -4.07
C GLY A 383 -2.85 -10.07 -5.55
N PHE A 384 -3.98 -10.26 -6.23
CA PHE A 384 -4.01 -10.49 -7.67
C PHE A 384 -3.79 -9.18 -8.43
N ILE A 385 -2.64 -9.03 -9.08
CA ILE A 385 -2.26 -7.86 -9.88
C ILE A 385 -2.12 -8.27 -11.36
N GLU A 386 -2.70 -7.48 -12.26
CA GLU A 386 -2.60 -7.67 -13.72
C GLU A 386 -1.18 -7.41 -14.20
N THR A 387 -0.46 -8.47 -14.56
CA THR A 387 0.93 -8.45 -15.02
C THR A 387 1.14 -9.47 -16.13
N GLU A 388 2.29 -9.42 -16.80
CA GLU A 388 2.70 -10.49 -17.74
C GLU A 388 2.80 -11.86 -17.05
N MET A 389 3.12 -11.90 -15.75
CA MET A 389 3.22 -13.13 -14.98
C MET A 389 1.83 -13.73 -14.74
N THR A 390 0.85 -12.93 -14.31
CA THR A 390 -0.52 -13.41 -14.08
C THR A 390 -1.25 -13.72 -15.39
N ALA A 391 -0.84 -13.11 -16.50
CA ALA A 391 -1.34 -13.45 -17.83
C ALA A 391 -1.07 -14.92 -18.25
N ARG A 392 -0.06 -15.58 -17.65
CA ARG A 392 0.26 -17.00 -17.90
C ARG A 392 -0.60 -17.99 -17.12
N ILE A 393 -1.38 -17.52 -16.14
CA ILE A 393 -2.30 -18.36 -15.37
C ILE A 393 -3.45 -18.83 -16.29
N PRO A 394 -3.87 -20.11 -16.24
CA PRO A 394 -5.01 -20.61 -17.00
C PRO A 394 -6.26 -19.73 -16.81
N LEU A 395 -6.96 -19.44 -17.92
CA LEU A 395 -8.02 -18.43 -17.97
C LEU A 395 -9.07 -18.57 -16.86
N ALA A 396 -9.60 -19.77 -16.65
CA ALA A 396 -10.65 -20.01 -15.65
C ALA A 396 -10.18 -19.71 -14.21
N LEU A 397 -8.97 -20.16 -13.86
CA LEU A 397 -8.38 -19.88 -12.55
C LEU A 397 -8.05 -18.39 -12.39
N ARG A 398 -7.55 -17.76 -13.46
CA ARG A 398 -7.21 -16.34 -13.50
C ARG A 398 -8.44 -15.46 -13.29
N GLU A 399 -9.56 -15.75 -13.96
CA GLU A 399 -10.80 -15.00 -13.79
C GLU A 399 -11.41 -15.18 -12.40
N THR A 400 -11.37 -16.40 -11.85
CA THR A 400 -11.81 -16.61 -10.46
C THR A 400 -10.95 -15.79 -9.49
N ALA A 401 -9.62 -15.89 -9.57
CA ALA A 401 -8.72 -15.13 -8.71
C ALA A 401 -8.89 -13.61 -8.85
N ARG A 402 -9.13 -13.11 -10.07
CA ARG A 402 -9.43 -11.69 -10.37
C ARG A 402 -10.68 -11.19 -9.65
N ARG A 403 -11.67 -12.06 -9.38
CA ARG A 403 -12.98 -11.68 -8.80
C ARG A 403 -13.11 -11.97 -7.31
N LEU A 404 -12.20 -12.74 -6.71
CA LEU A 404 -12.21 -13.11 -5.28
C LEU A 404 -11.71 -11.98 -4.35
N ASN A 405 -12.25 -10.78 -4.51
CA ASN A 405 -12.02 -9.62 -3.65
C ASN A 405 -13.27 -8.72 -3.63
N SER A 406 -13.31 -7.69 -2.79
CA SER A 406 -14.49 -6.80 -2.67
C SER A 406 -14.67 -5.90 -3.88
N LEU A 407 -13.57 -5.49 -4.53
CA LEU A 407 -13.57 -4.65 -5.73
C LEU A 407 -13.89 -5.39 -7.04
N LYS A 408 -14.02 -6.73 -6.96
CA LYS A 408 -14.35 -7.66 -8.04
C LYS A 408 -13.48 -7.48 -9.29
N GLN A 409 -12.23 -7.08 -9.16
CA GLN A 409 -11.29 -6.93 -10.29
C GLN A 409 -9.85 -7.14 -9.85
N GLY A 410 -8.94 -7.34 -10.81
CA GLY A 410 -7.51 -7.38 -10.55
C GLY A 410 -6.94 -5.97 -10.31
N GLY A 411 -5.95 -5.88 -9.43
CA GLY A 411 -5.21 -4.63 -9.22
C GLY A 411 -4.26 -4.36 -10.39
N GLN A 412 -3.74 -3.15 -10.44
CA GLN A 412 -2.73 -2.72 -11.42
C GLN A 412 -1.37 -2.55 -10.73
N PRO A 413 -0.26 -2.66 -11.48
CA PRO A 413 1.07 -2.35 -10.95
C PRO A 413 1.13 -0.96 -10.30
N ALA A 414 0.35 0.01 -10.82
CA ALA A 414 0.26 1.35 -10.27
C ALA A 414 -0.27 1.33 -8.83
N ASP A 415 -1.26 0.48 -8.51
CA ASP A 415 -1.84 0.41 -7.17
C ASP A 415 -0.79 -0.02 -6.11
N VAL A 416 0.12 -0.92 -6.50
CA VAL A 416 1.24 -1.34 -5.65
C VAL A 416 2.27 -0.21 -5.54
N ALA A 417 2.62 0.42 -6.66
CA ALA A 417 3.61 1.48 -6.71
C ALA A 417 3.20 2.72 -5.90
N GLU A 418 1.93 3.13 -5.95
CA GLU A 418 1.40 4.24 -5.14
C GLU A 418 1.51 3.96 -3.64
N THR A 419 1.23 2.72 -3.22
CA THR A 419 1.35 2.31 -1.82
C THR A 419 2.81 2.33 -1.36
N ILE A 420 3.72 1.86 -2.22
CA ILE A 420 5.16 1.91 -1.94
C ILE A 420 5.66 3.36 -1.86
N ALA A 421 5.22 4.23 -2.78
CA ALA A 421 5.60 5.64 -2.79
C ALA A 421 5.16 6.36 -1.51
N PHE A 422 3.96 6.08 -1.02
CA PHE A 422 3.50 6.59 0.27
C PHE A 422 4.39 6.09 1.43
N LEU A 423 4.62 4.78 1.55
CA LEU A 423 5.44 4.20 2.63
C LEU A 423 6.92 4.60 2.56
N ALA A 424 7.39 5.06 1.40
CA ALA A 424 8.74 5.58 1.20
C ALA A 424 8.85 7.10 1.43
N SER A 425 7.73 7.80 1.66
CA SER A 425 7.73 9.24 1.87
C SER A 425 8.06 9.62 3.30
N ASP A 426 8.51 10.86 3.52
CA ASP A 426 8.72 11.39 4.87
C ASP A 426 7.40 11.52 5.65
N SER A 427 6.26 11.60 4.96
CA SER A 427 4.93 11.58 5.59
C SER A 427 4.50 10.19 6.05
N ALA A 428 5.34 9.18 5.91
CA ALA A 428 5.16 7.87 6.53
C ALA A 428 6.23 7.58 7.59
N GLY A 429 6.95 8.60 8.08
CA GLY A 429 8.07 8.45 9.02
C GLY A 429 7.72 7.79 10.36
N GLY A 430 6.44 7.81 10.74
CA GLY A 430 5.89 7.18 11.94
C GLY A 430 5.19 5.84 11.68
N ILE A 431 5.39 5.29 10.48
CA ILE A 431 4.86 3.99 10.04
C ILE A 431 6.06 3.09 9.80
N SER A 432 6.28 2.11 10.68
CA SER A 432 7.41 1.18 10.59
C SER A 432 7.01 -0.19 11.11
N GLY A 433 7.54 -1.25 10.51
CA GLY A 433 7.20 -2.64 10.83
C GLY A 433 5.88 -3.12 10.20
N GLU A 434 5.23 -2.30 9.37
CA GLU A 434 3.90 -2.58 8.86
C GLU A 434 3.93 -3.45 7.60
N VAL A 435 2.87 -4.24 7.41
CA VAL A 435 2.63 -5.05 6.20
C VAL A 435 1.27 -4.70 5.63
N LEU A 436 1.23 -3.83 4.61
CA LEU A 436 0.00 -3.34 4.02
C LEU A 436 -0.41 -4.16 2.78
N ARG A 437 -1.59 -4.78 2.80
CA ARG A 437 -2.06 -5.54 1.62
C ARG A 437 -2.62 -4.62 0.55
N VAL A 438 -2.14 -4.79 -0.68
CA VAL A 438 -2.68 -4.13 -1.88
C VAL A 438 -3.47 -5.18 -2.66
N CYS A 439 -4.71 -5.41 -2.26
CA CYS A 439 -5.44 -6.63 -2.64
C CYS A 439 -6.94 -6.45 -2.94
N GLY A 440 -7.48 -5.22 -2.87
CA GLY A 440 -8.91 -4.97 -3.05
C GLY A 440 -9.80 -5.72 -2.06
N GLN A 441 -9.27 -5.98 -0.85
CA GLN A 441 -9.88 -6.81 0.18
C GLN A 441 -10.11 -8.27 -0.28
N ASN A 442 -9.04 -8.91 -0.77
CA ASN A 442 -9.06 -10.34 -1.10
C ASN A 442 -9.52 -11.18 0.10
N LEU A 443 -10.41 -12.15 -0.16
CA LEU A 443 -10.99 -13.05 0.84
C LEU A 443 -9.95 -13.93 1.54
N VAL A 444 -8.83 -14.21 0.87
CA VAL A 444 -7.73 -15.00 1.41
C VAL A 444 -6.91 -14.19 2.42
N GLY A 445 -6.70 -14.71 3.63
CA GLY A 445 -5.96 -14.04 4.72
C GLY A 445 -5.71 -14.95 5.92
N ALA A 446 -5.11 -14.40 6.98
CA ALA A 446 -4.86 -15.02 8.28
C ALA A 446 -5.13 -14.00 9.39
#